data_AF-A0AAD0GQE7-F1
#
_entry.id   AF-A0AAD0GQE7-F1
#
_cell.length_a   1.000
_cell.length_b   1.000
_cell.length_c   1.000
_cell.angle_alpha   90.00
_cell.angle_beta   90.00
_cell.angle_gamma   90.00
#
_symmetry.space_group_name_H-M   'P 1'
#
loop_
_entity.id
_entity.type
_entity.pdbx_description
1 polymer ?
#
loop_
_entity_poly.entity_id
_entity_poly.type
_entity_poly.pdbx_seq_one_letter_code
_entity_poly.pdbx_strand_id
1 'polypeptide(L)'
;MKTISIFNNKGGVGKTTLTFHLAHALATMGKKVLIIDLDPQCNISTLSVPQDWLMDVWAKENAYIDDFKATREQSTVEEFEALNQNVRSIHYLLTPTQEGTAEIGILPPPVALAPNLHLIPGRLTMHLYEEKISSRWSDVYQGDPLAIRTITRIRKLAEEYAAAYGYHFVIMDTSPSIGALNKVVISTTDGFIIPCAPDMFSLYGIRNLGSALAVWQKQFGTIFHLLSEEKRKNFPEDFVKLLGFTIYNAKKYAGNQPWELAKAHYHYALQIPAEIMGCVPEDVRNVIPAEVLAQPIGGTAIMHTHNTLTGMSQKYHVPMWKVPAEENLGDDVNTVMGSRRVFEATLDKYTEFSKDLLSRIERLG
;
A
#
# COMPACT_ATOMS: atom_id res chain seq x y z
N MET A 1 -6.87 8.91 11.96
CA MET A 1 -6.34 8.46 10.66
C MET A 1 -6.36 6.94 10.65
N LYS A 2 -6.58 6.29 9.49
CA LYS A 2 -6.52 4.84 9.34
C LYS A 2 -5.45 4.44 8.32
N THR A 3 -4.63 3.47 8.67
CA THR A 3 -3.60 2.86 7.83
C THR A 3 -4.13 1.58 7.19
N ILE A 4 -4.01 1.49 5.87
CA ILE A 4 -4.56 0.37 5.09
C ILE A 4 -3.45 -0.22 4.22
N SER A 5 -3.25 -1.53 4.29
CA SER A 5 -2.36 -2.24 3.36
C SER A 5 -3.13 -2.95 2.25
N ILE A 6 -2.55 -2.98 1.05
CA ILE A 6 -3.04 -3.79 -0.06
C ILE A 6 -2.04 -4.93 -0.26
N PHE A 7 -2.40 -6.14 0.20
CA PHE A 7 -1.45 -7.25 0.26
C PHE A 7 -1.98 -8.55 -0.34
N ASN A 8 -1.12 -9.21 -1.11
CA ASN A 8 -1.26 -10.60 -1.54
C ASN A 8 0.14 -11.14 -1.87
N ASN A 9 0.43 -12.36 -1.40
CA ASN A 9 1.67 -13.06 -1.67
C ASN A 9 1.89 -13.38 -3.16
N LYS A 10 0.82 -13.37 -3.96
CA LYS A 10 0.93 -13.49 -5.41
C LYS A 10 1.30 -12.17 -6.08
N GLY A 11 2.36 -12.19 -6.90
CA GLY A 11 2.70 -11.09 -7.82
C GLY A 11 1.69 -10.94 -8.96
N GLY A 12 1.52 -9.72 -9.48
CA GLY A 12 0.69 -9.48 -10.68
C GLY A 12 -0.84 -9.56 -10.48
N VAL A 13 -1.33 -9.60 -9.23
CA VAL A 13 -2.79 -9.56 -8.93
C VAL A 13 -3.40 -8.15 -9.01
N GLY A 14 -2.61 -7.14 -9.40
CA GLY A 14 -3.06 -5.76 -9.55
C GLY A 14 -3.05 -4.92 -8.26
N LYS A 15 -2.22 -5.26 -7.26
CA LYS A 15 -2.05 -4.50 -6.01
C LYS A 15 -1.82 -3.01 -6.28
N THR A 16 -0.70 -2.67 -6.89
CA THR A 16 -0.27 -1.30 -7.21
C THR A 16 -1.30 -0.55 -8.06
N THR A 17 -1.87 -1.20 -9.07
CA THR A 17 -2.90 -0.59 -9.92
C THR A 17 -4.17 -0.29 -9.12
N LEU A 18 -4.60 -1.20 -8.25
CA LEU A 18 -5.72 -0.99 -7.34
C LEU A 18 -5.41 0.15 -6.36
N THR A 19 -4.24 0.15 -5.74
CA THR A 19 -3.78 1.19 -4.81
C THR A 19 -3.90 2.58 -5.43
N PHE A 20 -3.36 2.75 -6.64
CA PHE A 20 -3.35 4.03 -7.36
C PHE A 20 -4.78 4.55 -7.62
N HIS A 21 -5.63 3.72 -8.23
CA HIS A 21 -6.99 4.13 -8.58
C HIS A 21 -7.87 4.29 -7.33
N LEU A 22 -7.75 3.41 -6.34
CA LEU A 22 -8.47 3.55 -5.07
C LEU A 22 -8.14 4.89 -4.40
N ALA A 23 -6.85 5.24 -4.32
CA ALA A 23 -6.42 6.48 -3.68
C ALA A 23 -6.98 7.72 -4.41
N HIS A 24 -6.96 7.73 -5.75
CA HIS A 24 -7.57 8.80 -6.55
C HIS A 24 -9.10 8.88 -6.39
N ALA A 25 -9.80 7.75 -6.28
CA ALA A 25 -11.23 7.72 -6.06
C ALA A 25 -11.59 8.26 -4.67
N LEU A 26 -10.89 7.82 -3.61
CA LEU A 26 -11.06 8.35 -2.25
C LEU A 26 -10.80 9.85 -2.19
N ALA A 27 -9.76 10.35 -2.89
CA ALA A 27 -9.47 11.77 -2.99
C ALA A 27 -10.57 12.56 -3.69
N THR A 28 -11.13 12.00 -4.77
CA THR A 28 -12.28 12.57 -5.50
C THR A 28 -13.54 12.61 -4.61
N MET A 29 -13.68 11.65 -3.69
CA MET A 29 -14.72 11.62 -2.65
C MET A 29 -14.42 12.55 -1.45
N GLY A 30 -13.42 13.43 -1.56
CA GLY A 30 -13.08 14.43 -0.55
C GLY A 30 -12.25 13.89 0.63
N LYS A 31 -11.72 12.67 0.55
CA LYS A 31 -10.85 12.12 1.60
C LYS A 31 -9.41 12.55 1.36
N LYS A 32 -8.71 12.97 2.41
CA LYS A 32 -7.26 13.20 2.37
C LYS A 32 -6.51 11.88 2.49
N VAL A 33 -5.75 11.52 1.46
CA VAL A 33 -5.06 10.24 1.33
C VAL A 33 -3.57 10.44 1.11
N LEU A 34 -2.76 9.64 1.81
CA LEU A 34 -1.34 9.48 1.54
C LEU A 34 -1.08 8.06 1.05
N ILE A 35 -0.26 7.91 0.02
CA ILE A 35 0.31 6.63 -0.40
C ILE A 35 1.76 6.59 0.09
N ILE A 36 2.20 5.44 0.62
CA ILE A 36 3.61 5.18 0.90
C ILE A 36 4.01 3.94 0.09
N ASP A 37 4.98 4.10 -0.80
CA ASP A 37 5.51 3.03 -1.64
C ASP A 37 6.60 2.25 -0.91
N LEU A 38 6.26 1.06 -0.41
CA LEU A 38 7.17 0.19 0.32
C LEU A 38 7.64 -1.01 -0.52
N ASP A 39 7.27 -1.07 -1.80
CA ASP A 39 7.78 -2.09 -2.73
C ASP A 39 9.13 -1.63 -3.30
N PRO A 40 10.23 -2.38 -3.10
CA PRO A 40 11.50 -2.06 -3.73
C PRO A 40 11.42 -1.92 -5.26
N GLN A 41 10.41 -2.48 -5.93
CA GLN A 41 10.21 -2.30 -7.38
C GLN A 41 9.68 -0.92 -7.77
N CYS A 42 9.23 -0.11 -6.81
CA CYS A 42 8.76 1.27 -7.03
C CYS A 42 7.64 1.39 -8.07
N ASN A 43 6.81 0.35 -8.21
CA ASN A 43 5.78 0.28 -9.24
C ASN A 43 4.73 1.40 -9.07
N ILE A 44 4.35 1.74 -7.84
CA ILE A 44 3.35 2.80 -7.64
C ILE A 44 3.98 4.18 -7.81
N SER A 45 5.25 4.35 -7.45
CA SER A 45 5.96 5.59 -7.72
C SER A 45 6.07 5.87 -9.21
N THR A 46 6.56 4.89 -9.99
CA THR A 46 6.68 5.02 -11.45
C THR A 46 5.32 5.11 -12.16
N LEU A 47 4.25 4.58 -11.57
CA LEU A 47 2.88 4.82 -12.04
C LEU A 47 2.43 6.26 -11.77
N SER A 48 2.84 6.85 -10.65
CA SER A 48 2.31 8.15 -10.17
C SER A 48 3.13 9.36 -10.62
N VAL A 49 4.42 9.20 -10.93
CA VAL A 49 5.32 10.29 -11.32
C VAL A 49 6.24 9.89 -12.46
N PRO A 50 6.73 10.86 -13.26
CA PRO A 50 7.73 10.61 -14.29
C PRO A 50 9.00 9.98 -13.73
N GLN A 51 9.53 8.99 -14.44
CA GLN A 51 10.71 8.25 -14.00
C GLN A 51 11.96 9.15 -13.88
N ASP A 52 12.18 10.07 -14.82
CA ASP A 52 13.34 10.97 -14.79
C ASP A 52 13.32 11.86 -13.53
N TRP A 53 12.15 12.37 -13.15
CA TRP A 53 11.98 13.13 -11.92
C TRP A 53 12.30 12.28 -10.68
N LEU A 54 11.86 11.02 -10.66
CA LEU A 54 12.15 10.11 -9.54
C LEU A 54 13.65 9.81 -9.44
N MET A 55 14.33 9.63 -10.57
CA MET A 55 15.79 9.45 -10.61
C MET A 55 16.54 10.69 -10.09
N ASP A 56 16.08 11.90 -10.40
CA ASP A 56 16.64 13.14 -9.88
C ASP A 56 16.49 13.25 -8.35
N VAL A 57 15.33 12.84 -7.80
CA VAL A 57 15.12 12.76 -6.35
C VAL A 57 16.12 11.79 -5.73
N TRP A 58 16.27 10.60 -6.33
CA TRP A 58 17.18 9.59 -5.83
C TRP A 58 18.65 10.01 -5.89
N ALA A 59 19.07 10.69 -6.96
CA ALA A 59 20.44 11.16 -7.13
C ALA A 59 20.84 12.13 -6.01
N LYS A 60 19.94 13.02 -5.60
CA LYS A 60 20.16 14.03 -4.55
C LYS A 60 20.28 13.44 -3.14
N GLU A 61 19.73 12.24 -2.91
CA GLU A 61 19.77 11.58 -1.61
C GLU A 61 20.79 10.42 -1.55
N ASN A 62 21.45 10.06 -2.65
CA ASN A 62 22.40 8.92 -2.72
C ASN A 62 23.44 8.93 -1.59
N ALA A 63 24.15 10.04 -1.39
CA ALA A 63 25.19 10.14 -0.36
C ALA A 63 24.64 9.84 1.04
N TYR A 64 23.42 10.30 1.34
CA TYR A 64 22.76 10.03 2.61
C TYR A 64 22.29 8.58 2.75
N ILE A 65 21.99 7.89 1.65
CA ILE A 65 21.65 6.45 1.69
C ILE A 65 22.90 5.60 1.94
N ASP A 66 24.05 6.03 1.40
CA ASP A 66 25.32 5.29 1.52
C ASP A 66 25.91 5.40 2.93
N ASP A 67 25.95 6.61 3.49
CA ASP A 67 26.34 6.87 4.88
C ASP A 67 25.69 8.17 5.37
N PHE A 68 24.55 8.04 6.05
CA PHE A 68 23.78 9.18 6.55
C PHE A 68 24.57 9.98 7.57
N LYS A 69 25.22 9.30 8.52
CA LYS A 69 25.98 9.96 9.58
C LYS A 69 27.12 10.79 9.02
N ALA A 70 27.99 10.20 8.20
CA ALA A 70 29.15 10.89 7.64
C ALA A 70 28.73 12.03 6.71
N THR A 71 27.73 11.80 5.85
CA THR A 71 27.21 12.84 4.94
C THR A 71 26.59 14.00 5.73
N ARG A 72 25.87 13.71 6.81
CA ARG A 72 25.28 14.73 7.68
C ARG A 72 26.33 15.55 8.43
N GLU A 73 27.45 14.95 8.83
CA GLU A 73 28.58 15.63 9.49
C GLU A 73 29.36 16.53 8.51
N GLN A 74 29.39 16.18 7.22
CA GLN A 74 30.06 16.95 6.16
C GLN A 74 29.19 18.07 5.57
N SER A 75 27.86 17.93 5.65
CA SER A 75 26.91 18.91 5.11
C SER A 75 26.66 20.05 6.10
N THR A 76 26.51 21.27 5.59
CA THR A 76 26.04 22.41 6.38
C THR A 76 24.59 22.20 6.83
N VAL A 77 24.16 22.93 7.87
CA VAL A 77 22.77 22.88 8.33
C VAL A 77 21.83 23.36 7.21
N GLU A 78 22.22 24.42 6.51
CA GLU A 78 21.46 25.04 5.43
C GLU A 78 21.29 24.09 4.24
N GLU A 79 22.33 23.36 3.84
CA GLU A 79 22.24 22.35 2.77
C GLU A 79 21.30 21.21 3.15
N PHE A 80 21.37 20.73 4.39
CA PHE A 80 20.52 19.65 4.86
C PHE A 80 19.06 20.09 4.98
N GLU A 81 18.80 21.30 5.47
CA GLU A 81 17.45 21.87 5.52
C GLU A 81 16.89 22.12 4.12
N ALA A 82 17.68 22.68 3.20
CA ALA A 82 17.28 22.87 1.80
C ALA A 82 16.97 21.53 1.12
N LEU A 83 17.73 20.48 1.43
CA LEU A 83 17.45 19.13 0.97
C LEU A 83 16.09 18.63 1.52
N ASN A 84 15.78 18.87 2.79
CA ASN A 84 14.53 18.46 3.43
C ASN A 84 13.32 19.36 3.09
N GLN A 85 13.51 20.49 2.43
CA GLN A 85 12.41 21.28 1.86
C GLN A 85 11.84 20.68 0.56
N ASN A 86 12.48 19.64 0.02
CA ASN A 86 12.11 18.99 -1.22
C ASN A 86 11.72 17.53 -0.96
N VAL A 87 10.92 16.96 -1.86
CA VAL A 87 10.46 15.56 -1.74
C VAL A 87 11.65 14.60 -1.63
N ARG A 88 11.50 13.58 -0.76
CA ARG A 88 12.47 12.49 -0.56
C ARG A 88 11.79 11.13 -0.58
N SER A 89 12.55 10.08 -0.87
CA SER A 89 12.03 8.72 -0.85
C SER A 89 11.77 8.21 0.56
N ILE A 90 10.92 7.20 0.67
CA ILE A 90 10.67 6.52 1.96
C ILE A 90 11.96 5.95 2.55
N HIS A 91 12.90 5.47 1.72
CA HIS A 91 14.15 4.92 2.23
C HIS A 91 14.98 6.01 2.90
N TYR A 92 15.11 7.19 2.29
CA TYR A 92 15.79 8.34 2.90
C TYR A 92 15.20 8.70 4.28
N LEU A 93 13.87 8.70 4.40
CA LEU A 93 13.18 8.96 5.67
C LEU A 93 13.45 7.89 6.74
N LEU A 94 13.79 6.67 6.32
CA LEU A 94 14.09 5.53 7.18
C LEU A 94 15.58 5.41 7.51
N THR A 95 16.48 6.01 6.72
CA THR A 95 17.93 5.89 6.89
C THR A 95 18.43 6.31 8.29
N PRO A 96 17.93 7.39 8.92
CA PRO A 96 18.36 7.71 10.28
C PRO A 96 18.07 6.57 11.27
N THR A 97 16.93 5.91 11.14
CA THR A 97 16.59 4.76 11.98
C THR A 97 17.40 3.52 11.57
N GLN A 98 17.70 3.37 10.27
CA GLN A 98 18.57 2.32 9.75
C GLN A 98 19.96 2.35 10.42
N GLU A 99 20.54 3.54 10.56
CA GLU A 99 21.87 3.74 11.15
C GLU A 99 21.85 3.99 12.67
N GLY A 100 20.68 4.23 13.25
CA GLY A 100 20.55 4.54 14.68
C GLY A 100 20.93 5.97 15.06
N THR A 101 20.85 6.90 14.11
CA THR A 101 21.10 8.33 14.29
C THR A 101 19.81 9.09 14.66
N ALA A 102 19.92 10.39 14.95
CA ALA A 102 18.75 11.24 15.22
C ALA A 102 17.91 11.46 13.94
N GLU A 103 16.59 11.66 14.11
CA GLU A 103 15.69 11.94 12.98
C GLU A 103 16.06 13.23 12.24
N ILE A 104 15.62 13.33 10.98
CA ILE A 104 15.92 14.45 10.07
C ILE A 104 15.37 15.83 10.51
N GLY A 105 14.54 15.88 11.57
CA GLY A 105 14.02 17.10 12.18
C GLY A 105 12.89 17.78 11.39
N ILE A 106 13.13 18.09 10.12
CA ILE A 106 12.14 18.65 9.19
C ILE A 106 11.60 17.51 8.33
N LEU A 107 10.29 17.29 8.37
CA LEU A 107 9.62 16.29 7.55
C LEU A 107 9.54 16.77 6.09
N PRO A 108 10.18 16.10 5.13
CA PRO A 108 10.11 16.47 3.72
C PRO A 108 8.68 16.50 3.20
N PRO A 109 8.34 17.39 2.27
CA PRO A 109 7.01 17.40 1.70
C PRO A 109 6.76 16.12 0.88
N PRO A 110 5.52 15.59 0.87
CA PRO A 110 5.16 14.50 -0.01
C PRO A 110 4.92 15.01 -1.44
N VAL A 111 4.91 14.11 -2.42
CA VAL A 111 4.48 14.45 -3.80
C VAL A 111 2.99 14.73 -3.80
N ALA A 112 2.55 15.84 -4.40
CA ALA A 112 1.13 16.09 -4.67
C ALA A 112 0.71 15.46 -6.00
N LEU A 113 -0.18 14.47 -5.96
CA LEU A 113 -0.69 13.79 -7.16
C LEU A 113 -2.05 14.34 -7.62
N ALA A 114 -2.87 14.78 -6.68
CA ALA A 114 -4.17 15.40 -6.93
C ALA A 114 -4.61 16.21 -5.69
N PRO A 115 -5.68 17.02 -5.78
CA PRO A 115 -6.28 17.58 -4.57
C PRO A 115 -6.59 16.47 -3.57
N ASN A 116 -6.13 16.63 -2.33
CA ASN A 116 -6.26 15.65 -1.25
C ASN A 116 -5.52 14.32 -1.43
N LEU A 117 -4.64 14.16 -2.42
CA LEU A 117 -3.85 12.94 -2.62
C LEU A 117 -2.36 13.24 -2.71
N HIS A 118 -1.59 12.56 -1.87
CA HIS A 118 -0.14 12.66 -1.87
C HIS A 118 0.55 11.29 -1.86
N LEU A 119 1.84 11.28 -2.20
CA LEU A 119 2.69 10.09 -2.26
C LEU A 119 4.05 10.34 -1.60
N ILE A 120 4.51 9.36 -0.80
CA ILE A 120 5.93 9.20 -0.47
C ILE A 120 6.53 8.18 -1.44
N PRO A 121 7.46 8.59 -2.32
CA PRO A 121 7.98 7.72 -3.35
C PRO A 121 8.89 6.63 -2.78
N GLY A 122 8.91 5.49 -3.46
CA GLY A 122 9.72 4.31 -3.16
C GLY A 122 11.18 4.49 -3.56
N ARG A 123 11.99 3.48 -3.22
CA ARG A 123 13.37 3.39 -3.69
C ARG A 123 13.82 1.93 -3.83
N LEU A 124 14.63 1.65 -4.85
CA LEU A 124 15.16 0.30 -5.12
C LEU A 124 15.96 -0.30 -3.95
N THR A 125 16.57 0.55 -3.13
CA THR A 125 17.41 0.13 -1.99
C THR A 125 16.62 -0.17 -0.71
N MET A 126 15.29 -0.24 -0.75
CA MET A 126 14.45 -0.61 0.41
C MET A 126 14.76 -1.98 1.02
N HIS A 127 15.40 -2.88 0.26
CA HIS A 127 15.90 -4.16 0.78
C HIS A 127 16.94 -3.98 1.90
N LEU A 128 17.73 -2.89 1.90
CA LEU A 128 18.69 -2.60 2.98
C LEU A 128 17.98 -2.35 4.32
N TYR A 129 16.83 -1.68 4.28
CA TYR A 129 16.01 -1.50 5.47
C TYR A 129 15.37 -2.81 5.94
N GLU A 130 14.93 -3.66 5.01
CA GLU A 130 14.41 -5.00 5.31
C GLU A 130 15.46 -5.89 6.01
N GLU A 131 16.71 -5.83 5.57
CA GLU A 131 17.83 -6.52 6.22
C GLU A 131 18.01 -6.05 7.68
N LYS A 132 17.90 -4.74 7.95
CA LYS A 132 17.98 -4.21 9.32
C LYS A 132 16.81 -4.60 10.20
N ILE A 133 15.58 -4.67 9.65
CA ILE A 133 14.44 -5.23 10.38
C ILE A 133 14.74 -6.67 10.77
N SER A 134 15.25 -7.47 9.84
CA SER A 134 15.57 -8.87 10.06
C SER A 134 16.65 -9.05 11.12
N SER A 135 17.74 -8.27 11.04
CA SER A 135 18.86 -8.37 11.97
C SER A 135 18.49 -7.93 13.40
N ARG A 136 17.55 -6.99 13.54
CA ARG A 136 17.12 -6.45 14.84
C ARG A 136 15.89 -7.17 15.43
N TRP A 137 15.30 -8.15 14.72
CA TRP A 137 14.03 -8.76 15.13
C TRP A 137 14.10 -9.43 16.52
N SER A 138 15.20 -10.11 16.83
CA SER A 138 15.41 -10.75 18.13
C SER A 138 15.42 -9.74 19.28
N ASP A 139 15.98 -8.57 19.03
CA ASP A 139 16.26 -7.56 20.05
C ASP A 139 14.98 -6.82 20.46
N VAL A 140 13.95 -6.85 19.59
CA VAL A 140 12.60 -6.37 19.91
C VAL A 140 12.03 -7.11 21.12
N TYR A 141 12.23 -8.44 21.23
CA TYR A 141 11.73 -9.22 22.37
C TYR A 141 12.43 -8.87 23.68
N GLN A 142 13.65 -8.35 23.61
CA GLN A 142 14.40 -7.83 24.76
C GLN A 142 14.04 -6.36 25.07
N GLY A 143 13.21 -5.75 24.23
CA GLY A 143 12.82 -4.36 24.32
C GLY A 143 13.93 -3.39 23.95
N ASP A 144 14.85 -3.76 23.06
CA ASP A 144 15.88 -2.84 22.57
C ASP A 144 15.23 -1.60 21.91
N PRO A 145 15.59 -0.37 22.34
CA PRO A 145 14.97 0.84 21.82
C PRO A 145 15.14 1.03 20.31
N LEU A 146 16.31 0.71 19.75
CA LEU A 146 16.59 0.89 18.33
C LEU A 146 15.85 -0.15 17.48
N ALA A 147 15.77 -1.39 17.95
CA ALA A 147 14.99 -2.45 17.32
C ALA A 147 13.50 -2.10 17.26
N ILE A 148 12.92 -1.65 18.39
CA ILE A 148 11.53 -1.18 18.44
C ILE A 148 11.35 -0.02 17.46
N ARG A 149 12.21 1.00 17.53
CA ARG A 149 12.16 2.15 16.60
C ARG A 149 12.20 1.70 15.15
N THR A 150 13.05 0.72 14.82
CA THR A 150 13.17 0.19 13.45
C THR A 150 11.85 -0.43 12.97
N ILE A 151 11.20 -1.27 13.77
CA ILE A 151 9.97 -1.90 13.32
C ILE A 151 8.73 -1.00 13.41
N THR A 152 8.77 0.10 14.17
CA THR A 152 7.61 1.02 14.28
C THR A 152 7.75 2.26 13.41
N ARG A 153 8.93 2.53 12.83
CA ARG A 153 9.19 3.81 12.13
C ARG A 153 8.26 4.06 10.96
N ILE A 154 7.92 3.05 10.16
CA ILE A 154 7.04 3.19 8.99
C ILE A 154 5.66 3.70 9.42
N ARG A 155 5.06 3.09 10.46
CA ARG A 155 3.77 3.55 11.01
C ARG A 155 3.91 4.95 11.62
N LYS A 156 4.99 5.21 12.36
CA LYS A 156 5.24 6.53 12.95
C LYS A 156 5.37 7.63 11.89
N LEU A 157 6.04 7.36 10.76
CA LEU A 157 6.08 8.28 9.62
C LEU A 157 4.68 8.54 9.07
N ALA A 158 3.86 7.50 8.90
CA ALA A 158 2.48 7.67 8.47
C ALA A 158 1.69 8.59 9.43
N GLU A 159 1.85 8.42 10.74
CA GLU A 159 1.23 9.25 11.78
C GLU A 159 1.75 10.71 11.75
N GLU A 160 3.06 10.91 11.60
CA GLU A 160 3.68 12.24 11.47
C GLU A 160 3.15 12.99 10.24
N TYR A 161 3.11 12.34 9.07
CA TYR A 161 2.52 12.93 7.86
C TYR A 161 1.02 13.19 8.01
N ALA A 162 0.28 12.28 8.65
CA ALA A 162 -1.15 12.49 8.87
C ALA A 162 -1.44 13.66 9.79
N ALA A 163 -0.65 13.85 10.85
CA ALA A 163 -0.75 15.01 11.72
C ALA A 163 -0.41 16.31 10.99
N ALA A 164 0.66 16.31 10.18
CA ALA A 164 1.11 17.50 9.47
C ALA A 164 0.16 17.95 8.33
N TYR A 165 -0.43 17.02 7.59
CA TYR A 165 -1.22 17.33 6.38
C TYR A 165 -2.73 17.05 6.55
N GLY A 166 -3.13 16.45 7.67
CA GLY A 166 -4.51 16.09 7.99
C GLY A 166 -5.03 14.89 7.19
N TYR A 167 -4.21 13.85 6.98
CA TYR A 167 -4.65 12.66 6.23
C TYR A 167 -5.71 11.87 6.99
N HIS A 168 -6.79 11.51 6.30
CA HIS A 168 -7.80 10.58 6.79
C HIS A 168 -7.30 9.14 6.66
N PHE A 169 -6.65 8.84 5.52
CA PHE A 169 -6.15 7.50 5.19
C PHE A 169 -4.68 7.54 4.77
N VAL A 170 -3.94 6.52 5.17
CA VAL A 170 -2.62 6.22 4.63
C VAL A 170 -2.65 4.82 4.03
N ILE A 171 -2.35 4.69 2.74
CA ILE A 171 -2.32 3.42 2.03
C ILE A 171 -0.87 2.99 1.85
N MET A 172 -0.55 1.78 2.32
CA MET A 172 0.78 1.19 2.24
C MET A 172 0.83 0.22 1.05
N ASP A 173 1.52 0.60 -0.03
CA ASP A 173 1.75 -0.29 -1.17
C ASP A 173 2.91 -1.23 -0.86
N THR A 174 2.69 -2.53 -0.99
CA THR A 174 3.63 -3.56 -0.53
C THR A 174 4.00 -4.52 -1.65
N SER A 175 5.22 -5.05 -1.57
CA SER A 175 5.69 -6.11 -2.47
C SER A 175 4.92 -7.42 -2.22
N PRO A 176 4.96 -8.41 -3.14
CA PRO A 176 4.36 -9.73 -2.90
C PRO A 176 5.09 -10.60 -1.87
N SER A 177 6.24 -10.16 -1.35
CA SER A 177 7.06 -10.96 -0.44
C SER A 177 6.38 -11.22 0.92
N ILE A 178 6.67 -12.35 1.58
CA ILE A 178 6.35 -12.59 3.00
C ILE A 178 7.62 -12.33 3.84
N GLY A 179 8.36 -11.30 3.46
CA GLY A 179 9.61 -10.89 4.09
C GLY A 179 9.41 -10.09 5.37
N ALA A 180 10.52 -9.68 5.97
CA ALA A 180 10.53 -8.98 7.26
C ALA A 180 9.89 -7.58 7.16
N LEU A 181 10.07 -6.90 6.02
CA LEU A 181 9.46 -5.60 5.76
C LEU A 181 7.93 -5.70 5.73
N ASN A 182 7.38 -6.59 4.90
CA ASN A 182 5.93 -6.75 4.78
C ASN A 182 5.31 -7.29 6.08
N LYS A 183 6.02 -8.14 6.81
CA LYS A 183 5.62 -8.55 8.16
C LYS A 183 5.40 -7.34 9.07
N VAL A 184 6.37 -6.42 9.14
CA VAL A 184 6.26 -5.20 9.97
C VAL A 184 5.11 -4.32 9.50
N VAL A 185 5.05 -4.05 8.19
CA VAL A 185 4.02 -3.20 7.59
C VAL A 185 2.63 -3.74 7.87
N ILE A 186 2.38 -5.01 7.56
CA ILE A 186 1.08 -5.64 7.76
C ILE A 186 0.75 -5.68 9.24
N SER A 187 1.66 -6.14 10.10
CA SER A 187 1.42 -6.25 11.55
C SER A 187 1.12 -4.91 12.22
N THR A 188 1.54 -3.80 11.62
CA THR A 188 1.37 -2.45 12.16
C THR A 188 0.35 -1.61 11.40
N THR A 189 -0.43 -2.18 10.49
CA THR A 189 -1.55 -1.47 9.84
C THR A 189 -2.86 -1.73 10.56
N ASP A 190 -3.83 -0.81 10.45
CA ASP A 190 -5.14 -0.99 11.09
C ASP A 190 -5.99 -2.01 10.33
N GLY A 191 -5.90 -2.00 9.00
CA GLY A 191 -6.55 -3.02 8.17
C GLY A 191 -5.82 -3.31 6.88
N PHE A 192 -6.20 -4.42 6.25
CA PHE A 192 -5.70 -4.77 4.91
C PHE A 192 -6.79 -5.36 4.03
N ILE A 193 -6.59 -5.25 2.72
CA ILE A 193 -7.42 -5.90 1.70
C ILE A 193 -6.59 -6.86 0.85
N ILE A 194 -7.23 -7.93 0.38
CA ILE A 194 -6.59 -8.95 -0.47
C ILE A 194 -7.13 -8.83 -1.90
N PRO A 195 -6.38 -8.23 -2.84
CA PRO A 195 -6.72 -8.33 -4.27
C PRO A 195 -6.35 -9.72 -4.79
N CYS A 196 -7.28 -10.38 -5.46
CA CYS A 196 -7.16 -11.75 -5.92
C CYS A 196 -7.34 -11.83 -7.43
N ALA A 197 -6.46 -12.59 -8.08
CA ALA A 197 -6.73 -13.07 -9.44
C ALA A 197 -7.52 -14.39 -9.34
N PRO A 198 -8.50 -14.65 -10.22
CA PRO A 198 -9.31 -15.86 -10.14
C PRO A 198 -8.59 -17.07 -10.74
N ASP A 199 -7.53 -17.53 -10.07
CA ASP A 199 -6.70 -18.67 -10.46
C ASP A 199 -6.12 -19.42 -9.26
N MET A 200 -5.59 -20.62 -9.52
CA MET A 200 -5.02 -21.50 -8.50
C MET A 200 -3.90 -20.85 -7.68
N PHE A 201 -3.01 -20.08 -8.31
CA PHE A 201 -1.88 -19.45 -7.60
C PHE A 201 -2.35 -18.38 -6.62
N SER A 202 -3.46 -17.70 -6.91
CA SER A 202 -4.03 -16.74 -5.96
C SER A 202 -4.60 -17.43 -4.74
N LEU A 203 -5.21 -18.62 -4.89
CA LEU A 203 -5.67 -19.42 -3.75
C LEU A 203 -4.50 -19.88 -2.87
N TYR A 204 -3.40 -20.35 -3.48
CA TYR A 204 -2.17 -20.65 -2.74
C TYR A 204 -1.57 -19.41 -2.06
N GLY A 205 -1.63 -18.25 -2.72
CA GLY A 205 -1.21 -16.98 -2.13
C GLY A 205 -1.98 -16.63 -0.85
N ILE A 206 -3.29 -16.89 -0.83
CA ILE A 206 -4.15 -16.73 0.36
C ILE A 206 -3.73 -17.71 1.48
N ARG A 207 -3.48 -18.98 1.15
CA ARG A 207 -3.00 -19.99 2.13
C ARG A 207 -1.69 -19.58 2.79
N ASN A 208 -0.72 -19.14 1.98
CA ASN A 208 0.58 -18.69 2.44
C ASN A 208 0.44 -17.46 3.34
N LEU A 209 -0.38 -16.49 2.93
CA LEU A 209 -0.70 -15.32 3.73
C LEU A 209 -1.36 -15.70 5.05
N GLY A 210 -2.36 -16.59 5.05
CA GLY A 210 -3.02 -17.05 6.28
C GLY A 210 -2.03 -17.68 7.26
N SER A 211 -1.13 -18.54 6.76
CA SER A 211 -0.07 -19.17 7.55
C SER A 211 0.91 -18.14 8.11
N ALA A 212 1.30 -17.15 7.32
CA ALA A 212 2.16 -16.05 7.75
C ALA A 212 1.49 -15.18 8.82
N LEU A 213 0.23 -14.79 8.62
CA LEU A 213 -0.55 -14.00 9.60
C LEU A 213 -0.66 -14.72 10.93
N ALA A 214 -0.88 -16.05 10.94
CA ALA A 214 -0.93 -16.82 12.17
C ALA A 214 0.39 -16.77 12.97
N VAL A 215 1.54 -16.80 12.27
CA VAL A 215 2.86 -16.67 12.90
C VAL A 215 3.09 -15.24 13.37
N TRP A 216 2.82 -14.26 12.52
CA TRP A 216 3.05 -12.85 12.82
C TRP A 216 2.17 -12.35 13.96
N GLN A 217 0.90 -12.77 14.03
CA GLN A 217 0.00 -12.44 15.12
C GLN A 217 0.54 -12.95 16.46
N LYS A 218 1.01 -14.21 16.52
CA LYS A 218 1.63 -14.78 17.73
C LYS A 218 2.86 -13.99 18.15
N GLN A 219 3.73 -13.65 17.19
CA GLN A 219 4.94 -12.88 17.45
C GLN A 219 4.63 -11.46 17.93
N PHE A 220 3.65 -10.80 17.31
CA PHE A 220 3.18 -9.47 17.71
C PHE A 220 2.60 -9.48 19.13
N GLY A 221 1.75 -10.47 19.45
CA GLY A 221 1.22 -10.65 20.79
C GLY A 221 2.32 -10.88 21.83
N THR A 222 3.31 -11.73 21.54
CA THR A 222 4.46 -11.94 22.42
C THR A 222 5.26 -10.66 22.64
N ILE A 223 5.55 -9.89 21.58
CA ILE A 223 6.22 -8.58 21.70
C ILE A 223 5.40 -7.68 22.62
N PHE A 224 4.11 -7.54 22.37
CA PHE A 224 3.24 -6.70 23.17
C PHE A 224 3.25 -7.11 24.64
N HIS A 225 3.18 -8.40 24.97
CA HIS A 225 3.22 -8.88 26.36
C HIS A 225 4.57 -8.65 27.05
N LEU A 226 5.70 -8.80 26.35
CA LEU A 226 7.03 -8.64 26.93
C LEU A 226 7.43 -7.18 27.14
N LEU A 227 6.94 -6.27 26.31
CA LEU A 227 7.28 -4.85 26.41
C LEU A 227 6.58 -4.16 27.58
N SER A 228 7.26 -3.14 28.13
CA SER A 228 6.66 -2.23 29.12
C SER A 228 5.55 -1.38 28.50
N GLU A 229 4.64 -0.86 29.33
CA GLU A 229 3.54 0.01 28.88
C GLU A 229 4.01 1.22 28.07
N GLU A 230 5.13 1.84 28.48
CA GLU A 230 5.71 2.96 27.75
C GLU A 230 6.17 2.57 26.34
N LYS A 231 6.81 1.41 26.19
CA LYS A 231 7.29 0.92 24.89
C LYS A 231 6.14 0.48 23.99
N ARG A 232 5.07 -0.09 24.55
CA ARG A 232 3.86 -0.49 23.82
C ARG A 232 3.20 0.67 23.07
N LYS A 233 3.33 1.91 23.56
CA LYS A 233 2.79 3.11 22.88
C LYS A 233 3.35 3.34 21.47
N ASN A 234 4.47 2.71 21.11
CA ASN A 234 5.04 2.78 19.76
C ASN A 234 4.37 1.81 18.79
N PHE A 235 3.54 0.88 19.27
CA PHE A 235 2.83 -0.12 18.49
C PHE A 235 1.35 0.23 18.42
N PRO A 236 0.62 -0.21 17.39
CA PRO A 236 -0.83 -0.24 17.47
C PRO A 236 -1.30 -1.13 18.62
N GLU A 237 -2.45 -0.77 19.18
CA GLU A 237 -3.08 -1.55 20.25
C GLU A 237 -3.52 -2.94 19.75
N ASP A 238 -4.02 -2.99 18.52
CA ASP A 238 -4.50 -4.21 17.88
C ASP A 238 -3.58 -4.66 16.75
N PHE A 239 -3.53 -5.98 16.57
CA PHE A 239 -3.01 -6.57 15.34
C PHE A 239 -3.98 -6.31 14.18
N VAL A 240 -3.42 -6.17 12.97
CA VAL A 240 -4.14 -5.84 11.74
C VAL A 240 -5.39 -6.67 11.50
N LYS A 241 -6.42 -6.04 10.92
CA LYS A 241 -7.70 -6.67 10.59
C LYS A 241 -7.94 -6.79 9.09
N LEU A 242 -8.51 -7.91 8.66
CA LEU A 242 -8.92 -8.13 7.28
C LEU A 242 -10.22 -7.36 6.99
N LEU A 243 -10.14 -6.39 6.08
CA LEU A 243 -11.29 -5.63 5.59
C LEU A 243 -12.06 -6.38 4.51
N GLY A 244 -11.39 -7.28 3.80
CA GLY A 244 -12.01 -8.18 2.82
C GLY A 244 -11.10 -8.45 1.64
N PHE A 245 -11.68 -9.05 0.61
CA PHE A 245 -11.00 -9.35 -0.63
C PHE A 245 -11.71 -8.70 -1.80
N THR A 246 -11.01 -8.57 -2.93
CA THR A 246 -11.63 -8.25 -4.20
C THR A 246 -11.08 -9.18 -5.26
N ILE A 247 -11.90 -9.54 -6.22
CA ILE A 247 -11.40 -10.12 -7.46
C ILE A 247 -10.96 -8.97 -8.34
N TYR A 248 -9.84 -9.10 -9.04
CA TYR A 248 -9.30 -8.04 -9.86
C TYR A 248 -8.70 -8.61 -11.14
N ASN A 249 -8.80 -7.84 -12.23
CA ASN A 249 -8.29 -8.20 -13.55
C ASN A 249 -8.88 -9.51 -14.13
N ALA A 250 -10.13 -9.85 -13.77
CA ALA A 250 -10.77 -11.05 -14.28
C ALA A 250 -11.27 -10.87 -15.72
N LYS A 251 -11.11 -11.91 -16.56
CA LYS A 251 -11.68 -11.92 -17.91
C LYS A 251 -13.21 -11.94 -17.85
N LYS A 252 -13.83 -10.91 -18.46
CA LYS A 252 -15.28 -10.79 -18.61
C LYS A 252 -15.79 -11.77 -19.68
N TYR A 253 -16.89 -12.44 -19.39
CA TYR A 253 -17.60 -13.29 -20.34
C TYR A 253 -19.10 -13.00 -20.25
N ALA A 254 -19.70 -12.57 -21.36
CA ALA A 254 -21.13 -12.29 -21.43
C ALA A 254 -21.90 -13.63 -21.40
N GLY A 255 -22.57 -13.92 -20.29
CA GLY A 255 -23.39 -15.10 -20.11
C GLY A 255 -24.25 -15.00 -18.86
N ASN A 256 -25.16 -15.95 -18.66
CA ASN A 256 -26.12 -15.98 -17.53
C ASN A 256 -25.51 -16.34 -16.16
N GLN A 257 -24.18 -16.32 -16.03
CA GLN A 257 -23.50 -16.67 -14.77
C GLN A 257 -23.39 -15.44 -13.86
N PRO A 258 -23.56 -15.58 -12.54
CA PRO A 258 -23.25 -14.51 -11.60
C PRO A 258 -21.83 -13.98 -11.82
N TRP A 259 -21.64 -12.66 -11.65
CA TRP A 259 -20.35 -11.95 -11.80
C TRP A 259 -19.75 -11.89 -13.22
N GLU A 260 -20.43 -12.42 -14.26
CA GLU A 260 -20.01 -12.32 -15.68
C GLU A 260 -18.55 -12.77 -15.92
N LEU A 261 -18.14 -13.83 -15.21
CA LEU A 261 -16.80 -14.40 -15.30
C LEU A 261 -16.76 -15.57 -16.28
N ALA A 262 -15.60 -15.76 -16.94
CA ALA A 262 -15.33 -17.01 -17.65
C ALA A 262 -15.44 -18.21 -16.68
N LYS A 263 -15.97 -19.35 -17.14
CA LYS A 263 -16.28 -20.52 -16.28
C LYS A 263 -15.12 -20.95 -15.37
N ALA A 264 -13.88 -20.95 -15.89
CA ALA A 264 -12.69 -21.29 -15.12
C ALA A 264 -12.41 -20.26 -14.01
N HIS A 265 -12.51 -18.96 -14.31
CA HIS A 265 -12.34 -17.89 -13.33
C HIS A 265 -13.45 -17.92 -12.27
N TYR A 266 -14.70 -18.14 -12.69
CA TYR A 266 -15.84 -18.23 -11.79
C TYR A 266 -15.65 -19.35 -10.76
N HIS A 267 -15.16 -20.52 -11.19
CA HIS A 267 -14.87 -21.63 -10.29
C HIS A 267 -13.84 -21.29 -9.21
N TYR A 268 -12.76 -20.58 -9.55
CA TYR A 268 -11.77 -20.13 -8.57
C TYR A 268 -12.30 -19.00 -7.69
N ALA A 269 -13.05 -18.06 -8.26
CA ALA A 269 -13.66 -16.94 -7.56
C ALA A 269 -14.53 -17.40 -6.37
N LEU A 270 -15.35 -18.44 -6.57
CA LEU A 270 -16.20 -19.01 -5.53
C LEU A 270 -15.43 -19.70 -4.38
N GLN A 271 -14.18 -20.09 -4.62
CA GLN A 271 -13.35 -20.75 -3.60
C GLN A 271 -12.65 -19.76 -2.68
N ILE A 272 -12.45 -18.50 -3.12
CA ILE A 272 -11.71 -17.48 -2.35
C ILE A 272 -12.29 -17.26 -0.95
N PRO A 273 -13.62 -17.07 -0.76
CA PRO A 273 -14.20 -16.91 0.57
C PRO A 273 -13.89 -18.09 1.51
N ALA A 274 -14.08 -19.32 1.04
CA ALA A 274 -13.83 -20.52 1.84
C ALA A 274 -12.35 -20.63 2.22
N GLU A 275 -11.45 -20.30 1.29
CA GLU A 275 -10.01 -20.29 1.53
C GLU A 275 -9.60 -19.26 2.59
N ILE A 276 -10.16 -18.04 2.52
CA ILE A 276 -9.94 -16.99 3.53
C ILE A 276 -10.44 -17.47 4.90
N MET A 277 -11.65 -18.01 4.96
CA MET A 277 -12.25 -18.48 6.23
C MET A 277 -11.48 -19.64 6.85
N GLY A 278 -10.90 -20.52 6.02
CA GLY A 278 -10.13 -21.68 6.46
C GLY A 278 -8.69 -21.39 6.86
N CYS A 279 -8.06 -20.34 6.30
CA CYS A 279 -6.63 -20.09 6.51
C CYS A 279 -6.29 -18.78 7.22
N VAL A 280 -7.13 -17.75 7.16
CA VAL A 280 -6.90 -16.49 7.87
C VAL A 280 -7.37 -16.61 9.32
N PRO A 281 -6.53 -16.28 10.33
CA PRO A 281 -6.90 -16.38 11.74
C PRO A 281 -8.20 -15.64 12.06
N GLU A 282 -9.02 -16.22 12.94
CA GLU A 282 -10.33 -15.66 13.30
C GLU A 282 -10.22 -14.23 13.84
N ASP A 283 -9.28 -13.98 14.74
CA ASP A 283 -9.02 -12.65 15.31
C ASP A 283 -8.64 -11.60 14.27
N VAL A 284 -8.06 -12.00 13.14
CA VAL A 284 -7.72 -11.08 12.05
C VAL A 284 -8.97 -10.72 11.26
N ARG A 285 -9.93 -11.64 11.11
CA ARG A 285 -11.14 -11.45 10.29
C ARG A 285 -12.42 -11.13 11.08
N ASN A 286 -12.34 -11.03 12.41
CA ASN A 286 -13.51 -10.92 13.28
C ASN A 286 -14.27 -9.58 13.22
N VAL A 287 -13.65 -8.52 12.67
CA VAL A 287 -14.30 -7.20 12.55
C VAL A 287 -15.38 -7.16 11.46
N ILE A 288 -15.22 -7.96 10.42
CA ILE A 288 -16.16 -8.02 9.30
C ILE A 288 -17.04 -9.28 9.44
N PRO A 289 -18.37 -9.16 9.43
CA PRO A 289 -19.26 -10.32 9.49
C PRO A 289 -18.96 -11.30 8.37
N ALA A 290 -19.02 -12.60 8.67
CA ALA A 290 -18.67 -13.65 7.70
C ALA A 290 -19.47 -13.56 6.39
N GLU A 291 -20.73 -13.14 6.46
CA GLU A 291 -21.62 -12.91 5.31
C GLU A 291 -21.10 -11.80 4.38
N VAL A 292 -20.59 -10.71 4.96
CA VAL A 292 -20.02 -9.57 4.23
C VAL A 292 -18.63 -9.92 3.71
N LEU A 293 -17.85 -10.66 4.50
CA LEU A 293 -16.51 -11.11 4.12
C LEU A 293 -16.56 -12.14 2.97
N ALA A 294 -17.67 -12.86 2.83
CA ALA A 294 -17.90 -13.78 1.72
C ALA A 294 -18.16 -13.09 0.37
N GLN A 295 -18.40 -11.78 0.37
CA GLN A 295 -18.61 -10.99 -0.83
C GLN A 295 -17.38 -10.13 -1.15
N PRO A 296 -16.98 -10.04 -2.45
CA PRO A 296 -15.95 -9.10 -2.87
C PRO A 296 -16.32 -7.67 -2.47
N ILE A 297 -15.32 -6.88 -2.07
CA ILE A 297 -15.50 -5.46 -1.81
C ILE A 297 -16.00 -4.78 -3.09
N GLY A 298 -17.11 -4.04 -3.02
CA GLY A 298 -17.74 -3.40 -4.17
C GLY A 298 -18.33 -4.39 -5.19
N GLY A 299 -18.51 -5.66 -4.83
CA GLY A 299 -19.07 -6.69 -5.70
C GLY A 299 -18.32 -6.82 -7.02
N THR A 300 -19.00 -6.50 -8.14
CA THR A 300 -18.43 -6.61 -9.49
C THR A 300 -17.81 -5.32 -10.00
N ALA A 301 -17.85 -4.22 -9.24
CA ALA A 301 -17.53 -2.87 -9.72
C ALA A 301 -16.16 -2.80 -10.42
N ILE A 302 -15.12 -3.39 -9.82
CA ILE A 302 -13.75 -3.40 -10.34
C ILE A 302 -13.23 -4.82 -10.65
N MET A 303 -14.13 -5.79 -10.74
CA MET A 303 -13.77 -7.20 -10.85
C MET A 303 -13.06 -7.54 -12.16
N HIS A 304 -13.53 -6.94 -13.26
CA HIS A 304 -13.08 -7.27 -14.60
C HIS A 304 -11.81 -6.54 -15.00
N THR A 305 -11.10 -7.10 -15.98
CA THR A 305 -9.93 -6.44 -16.59
C THR A 305 -10.30 -5.09 -17.19
N HIS A 306 -9.42 -4.12 -16.97
CA HIS A 306 -9.48 -2.79 -17.56
C HIS A 306 -8.77 -2.74 -18.93
N ASN A 307 -8.30 -3.88 -19.46
CA ASN A 307 -7.63 -4.00 -20.76
C ASN A 307 -6.51 -2.95 -20.93
N THR A 308 -6.53 -2.19 -22.03
CA THR A 308 -5.52 -1.18 -22.38
C THR A 308 -5.63 0.10 -21.56
N LEU A 309 -6.74 0.32 -20.82
CA LEU A 309 -6.95 1.55 -20.05
C LEU A 309 -5.87 1.74 -18.98
N THR A 310 -5.41 0.66 -18.36
CA THR A 310 -4.34 0.71 -17.35
C THR A 310 -2.99 1.08 -17.94
N GLY A 311 -2.71 0.66 -19.18
CA GLY A 311 -1.50 1.05 -19.89
C GLY A 311 -1.48 2.55 -20.21
N MET A 312 -2.63 3.10 -20.60
CA MET A 312 -2.78 4.54 -20.82
C MET A 312 -2.67 5.32 -19.51
N SER A 313 -3.33 4.87 -18.44
CA SER A 313 -3.20 5.47 -17.10
C SER A 313 -1.74 5.52 -16.65
N GLN A 314 -0.97 4.46 -16.91
CA GLN A 314 0.46 4.43 -16.60
C GLN A 314 1.28 5.41 -17.45
N LYS A 315 1.00 5.49 -18.76
CA LYS A 315 1.71 6.41 -19.66
C LYS A 315 1.54 7.87 -19.28
N TYR A 316 0.34 8.25 -18.83
CA TYR A 316 0.00 9.65 -18.50
C TYR A 316 0.05 9.98 -17.02
N HIS A 317 0.42 9.03 -16.15
CA HIS A 317 0.51 9.22 -14.69
C HIS A 317 -0.79 9.74 -14.03
N VAL A 318 -1.94 9.42 -14.61
CA VAL A 318 -3.26 9.84 -14.12
C VAL A 318 -4.22 8.65 -14.06
N PRO A 319 -5.22 8.63 -13.16
CA PRO A 319 -6.19 7.55 -13.10
C PRO A 319 -6.95 7.46 -14.42
N MET A 320 -7.39 6.24 -14.78
CA MET A 320 -8.07 5.96 -16.05
C MET A 320 -9.11 7.01 -16.46
N TRP A 321 -10.03 7.39 -15.56
CA TRP A 321 -11.08 8.35 -15.86
C TRP A 321 -10.62 9.79 -16.15
N LYS A 322 -9.37 10.14 -15.85
CA LYS A 322 -8.78 11.44 -16.18
C LYS A 322 -8.00 11.44 -17.49
N VAL A 323 -7.59 10.28 -18.00
CA VAL A 323 -6.83 10.18 -19.26
C VAL A 323 -7.46 10.97 -20.41
N PRO A 324 -8.80 10.95 -20.65
CA PRO A 324 -9.39 11.73 -21.75
C PRO A 324 -9.31 13.25 -21.59
N ALA A 325 -8.96 13.75 -20.41
CA ALA A 325 -8.81 15.18 -20.13
C ALA A 325 -7.35 15.66 -20.25
N GLU A 326 -6.40 14.77 -20.52
CA GLU A 326 -5.00 15.13 -20.71
C GLU A 326 -4.79 15.92 -22.01
N GLU A 327 -4.06 17.04 -21.92
CA GLU A 327 -3.83 17.92 -23.08
C GLU A 327 -2.88 17.30 -24.12
N ASN A 328 -1.94 16.48 -23.66
CA ASN A 328 -0.84 15.94 -24.47
C ASN A 328 -0.97 14.44 -24.73
N LEU A 329 -2.07 14.02 -25.36
CA LEU A 329 -2.31 12.61 -25.69
C LEU A 329 -1.46 12.09 -26.88
N GLY A 330 -0.85 12.97 -27.68
CA GLY A 330 0.01 12.55 -28.81
C GLY A 330 -0.69 11.58 -29.77
N ASP A 331 -0.05 10.45 -30.08
CA ASP A 331 -0.60 9.44 -31.01
C ASP A 331 -1.83 8.69 -30.45
N ASP A 332 -2.10 8.76 -29.15
CA ASP A 332 -3.19 8.00 -28.52
C ASP A 332 -4.54 8.72 -28.55
N VAL A 333 -4.61 9.96 -29.06
CA VAL A 333 -5.82 10.78 -29.10
C VAL A 333 -7.01 10.02 -29.66
N ASN A 334 -6.85 9.37 -30.83
CA ASN A 334 -7.95 8.66 -31.49
C ASN A 334 -8.46 7.48 -30.64
N THR A 335 -7.55 6.72 -30.02
CA THR A 335 -7.87 5.57 -29.17
C THR A 335 -8.59 6.01 -27.90
N VAL A 336 -8.07 7.04 -27.22
CA VAL A 336 -8.61 7.57 -25.98
C VAL A 336 -9.98 8.20 -26.21
N MET A 337 -10.12 9.05 -27.23
CA MET A 337 -11.37 9.74 -27.53
C MET A 337 -12.44 8.77 -28.04
N GLY A 338 -12.06 7.76 -28.83
CA GLY A 338 -12.98 6.71 -29.27
C GLY A 338 -13.55 5.88 -28.12
N SER A 339 -12.82 5.76 -27.01
CA SER A 339 -13.24 5.02 -25.81
C SER A 339 -13.54 5.91 -24.60
N ARG A 340 -13.72 7.23 -24.79
CA ARG A 340 -13.82 8.23 -23.71
C ARG A 340 -14.83 7.84 -22.63
N ARG A 341 -16.03 7.42 -23.03
CA ARG A 341 -17.09 6.99 -22.09
C ARG A 341 -16.66 5.80 -21.22
N VAL A 342 -15.83 4.91 -21.75
CA VAL A 342 -15.33 3.73 -21.02
C VAL A 342 -14.31 4.16 -19.96
N PHE A 343 -13.42 5.10 -20.29
CA PHE A 343 -12.50 5.70 -19.32
C PHE A 343 -13.26 6.41 -18.21
N GLU A 344 -14.14 7.36 -18.55
CA GLU A 344 -14.87 8.18 -17.57
C GLU A 344 -15.72 7.31 -16.63
N ALA A 345 -16.37 6.25 -17.14
CA ALA A 345 -17.16 5.32 -16.34
C ALA A 345 -16.34 4.51 -15.32
N THR A 346 -15.01 4.50 -15.40
CA THR A 346 -14.19 3.84 -14.36
C THR A 346 -14.26 4.58 -13.02
N LEU A 347 -14.49 5.89 -12.98
CA LEU A 347 -14.63 6.62 -11.72
C LEU A 347 -15.81 6.10 -10.89
N ASP A 348 -16.95 5.86 -11.52
CA ASP A 348 -18.15 5.38 -10.82
C ASP A 348 -17.91 4.00 -10.19
N LYS A 349 -17.22 3.12 -10.92
CA LYS A 349 -16.83 1.78 -10.44
C LYS A 349 -15.92 1.86 -9.20
N TYR A 350 -14.87 2.68 -9.25
CA TYR A 350 -13.99 2.84 -8.09
C TYR A 350 -14.67 3.59 -6.94
N THR A 351 -15.65 4.45 -7.24
CA THR A 351 -16.47 5.12 -6.23
C THR A 351 -17.36 4.12 -5.50
N GLU A 352 -18.01 3.20 -6.23
CA GLU A 352 -18.79 2.11 -5.65
C GLU A 352 -17.92 1.21 -4.76
N PHE A 353 -16.77 0.78 -5.27
CA PHE A 353 -15.79 0.01 -4.50
C PHE A 353 -15.35 0.75 -3.22
N SER A 354 -15.04 2.04 -3.34
CA SER A 354 -14.59 2.87 -2.22
C SER A 354 -15.66 3.04 -1.16
N LYS A 355 -16.94 3.16 -1.54
CA LYS A 355 -18.06 3.27 -0.58
C LYS A 355 -18.20 2.00 0.27
N ASP A 356 -18.17 0.82 -0.36
CA ASP A 356 -18.19 -0.44 0.41
C ASP A 356 -16.95 -0.53 1.31
N LEU A 357 -15.75 -0.28 0.78
CA LEU A 357 -14.53 -0.30 1.58
C LEU A 357 -14.61 0.63 2.80
N LEU A 358 -15.10 1.87 2.63
CA LEU A 358 -15.28 2.83 3.73
C LEU A 358 -16.22 2.28 4.79
N SER A 359 -17.34 1.67 4.41
CA SER A 359 -18.27 1.04 5.36
C SER A 359 -17.64 -0.10 6.17
N ARG A 360 -16.65 -0.79 5.59
CA ARG A 360 -15.89 -1.84 6.27
C ARG A 360 -14.82 -1.25 7.19
N ILE A 361 -14.17 -0.15 6.78
CA ILE A 361 -13.19 0.57 7.61
C ILE A 361 -13.85 1.19 8.85
N GLU A 362 -15.08 1.68 8.76
CA GLU A 362 -15.85 2.21 9.90
C GLU A 362 -16.05 1.17 11.02
N ARG A 363 -15.87 -0.12 10.74
CA ARG A 363 -15.95 -1.19 11.75
C ARG A 363 -14.65 -1.38 12.54
N LEU A 364 -13.54 -0.76 12.11
CA LEU A 364 -12.26 -0.83 12.82
C LEU A 364 -12.20 0.03 14.09
N GLY A 365 -13.32 0.63 14.53
CA GLY A 365 -13.37 1.57 15.65
C GLY A 365 -12.95 2.97 15.23
#